data_AF-A0A7W1W6F8-F1
#
_entry.id   AF-A0A7W1W6F8-F1
#
_cell.length_a   1.000
_cell.length_b   1.000
_cell.length_c   1.000
_cell.angle_alpha   90.00
_cell.angle_beta   90.00
_cell.angle_gamma   90.00
#
_symmetry.space_group_name_H-M   'P 1'
#
loop_
_entity.id
_entity.type
_entity.pdbx_description
1 polymer ?
#
loop_
_entity_poly.entity_id
_entity_poly.type
_entity_poly.pdbx_seq_one_letter_code
_entity_poly.pdbx_strand_id
1 'polypeptide(L)'
;MLTKTEKEEDLTEDELDLHLDKMKRLPRGSFKAKPNATKLKNCKIKISLYLDGDVLEYFKKRAEPPHAAPYQTQINHELRRVMENDSTDAASLEKDILNNEEFLRALKEKLATI
;
A
#
# COMPACT_ATOMS: atom_id res chain seq x y z
N MET A 1 7.91 44.82 -18.94
CA MET A 1 8.51 45.01 -17.60
C MET A 1 8.31 43.73 -16.81
N LEU A 2 9.40 43.05 -16.45
CA LEU A 2 9.47 41.90 -15.52
C LEU A 2 9.15 42.40 -14.10
N THR A 3 8.63 41.61 -13.15
CA THR A 3 9.28 40.41 -12.57
C THR A 3 8.29 39.48 -11.86
N LYS A 4 8.47 38.18 -12.10
CA LYS A 4 8.03 37.10 -11.21
C LYS A 4 8.73 37.24 -9.86
N THR A 5 7.98 37.11 -8.78
CA THR A 5 8.53 36.89 -7.44
C THR A 5 8.60 35.38 -7.22
N GLU A 6 9.69 34.77 -7.66
CA GLU A 6 10.06 33.42 -7.25
C GLU A 6 10.63 33.55 -5.83
N LYS A 7 9.95 32.92 -4.86
CA LYS A 7 10.41 32.82 -3.48
C LYS A 7 11.49 31.74 -3.46
N GLU A 8 12.72 32.16 -3.75
CA GLU A 8 13.93 31.38 -3.46
C GLU A 8 14.01 31.26 -1.94
N GLU A 9 13.65 30.08 -1.43
CA GLU A 9 14.02 29.68 -0.08
C GLU A 9 15.53 29.40 -0.11
N ASP A 10 16.31 30.45 0.15
CA ASP A 10 17.75 30.36 0.42
C ASP A 10 17.94 29.41 1.61
N LEU A 11 18.29 28.15 1.32
CA LEU A 11 18.89 27.27 2.31
C LEU A 11 20.17 27.95 2.80
N THR A 12 20.28 28.17 4.10
CA THR A 12 21.45 28.83 4.69
C THR A 12 22.71 28.01 4.38
N GLU A 13 23.87 28.68 4.25
CA GLU A 13 25.15 28.00 3.94
C GLU A 13 25.47 26.86 4.92
N ASP A 14 24.98 26.97 6.16
CA ASP A 14 25.08 25.93 7.21
C ASP A 14 24.27 24.64 6.91
N GLU A 15 23.19 24.71 6.12
CA GLU A 15 22.40 23.53 5.71
C GLU A 15 23.00 22.78 4.52
N LEU A 16 23.93 23.40 3.78
CA LEU A 16 24.65 22.81 2.65
C LEU A 16 25.97 22.14 3.05
N ASP A 17 26.40 22.34 4.30
CA ASP A 17 27.67 21.84 4.81
C ASP A 17 27.58 20.34 5.16
N LEU A 18 27.52 19.52 4.11
CA LEU A 18 27.73 18.08 4.19
C LEU A 18 29.13 17.86 4.77
N HIS A 19 29.25 17.54 6.06
CA HIS A 19 30.52 17.21 6.70
C HIS A 19 31.14 15.93 6.11
N LEU A 20 31.80 16.07 4.96
CA LEU A 20 32.46 14.99 4.22
C LEU A 20 33.48 14.25 5.09
N ASP A 21 34.19 14.97 5.98
CA ASP A 21 35.16 14.38 6.93
C ASP A 21 34.52 13.42 7.95
N LYS A 22 33.20 13.53 8.17
CA LYS A 22 32.46 12.63 9.07
C LYS A 22 31.83 11.44 8.31
N MET A 23 31.88 11.41 6.98
CA MET A 23 31.30 10.34 6.18
C MET A 23 32.20 9.10 6.18
N LYS A 24 31.77 8.04 6.88
CA LYS A 24 32.44 6.75 6.86
C LYS A 24 32.06 5.95 5.62
N ARG A 25 33.05 5.43 4.91
CA ARG A 25 32.83 4.45 3.83
C ARG A 25 32.26 3.17 4.42
N LEU A 26 31.00 2.88 4.10
CA LEU A 26 30.39 1.61 4.47
C LEU A 26 31.05 0.46 3.67
N PRO A 27 31.25 -0.72 4.29
CA PRO A 27 31.81 -1.86 3.60
C PRO A 27 30.93 -2.28 2.40
N ARG A 28 31.58 -2.86 1.39
CA ARG A 28 30.88 -3.30 0.17
C ARG A 28 29.77 -4.29 0.54
N GLY A 29 28.53 -3.94 0.20
CA GLY A 29 27.37 -4.79 0.45
C GLY A 29 26.57 -4.45 1.72
N SER A 30 26.89 -3.39 2.46
CA SER A 30 26.07 -2.92 3.59
C SER A 30 24.61 -2.61 3.21
N PHE A 31 24.35 -2.27 1.95
CA PHE A 31 23.00 -2.04 1.42
C PHE A 31 22.32 -3.29 0.85
N LYS A 32 22.98 -4.46 0.88
CA LYS A 32 22.36 -5.71 0.42
C LYS A 32 21.36 -6.19 1.46
N ALA A 33 20.16 -6.54 1.01
CA ALA A 33 19.18 -7.20 1.86
C ALA A 33 19.74 -8.55 2.36
N LYS A 34 19.51 -8.85 3.64
CA LYS A 34 19.80 -10.19 4.17
C LYS A 34 18.87 -11.22 3.51
N PRO A 35 19.32 -12.45 3.28
CA PRO A 35 18.44 -13.52 2.82
C PRO A 35 17.24 -13.65 3.76
N ASN A 36 16.03 -13.78 3.21
CA ASN A 36 14.73 -13.81 3.90
C ASN A 36 14.30 -12.53 4.66
N ALA A 37 15.05 -11.42 4.59
CA ALA A 37 14.59 -10.16 5.18
C ALA A 37 13.46 -9.50 4.37
N THR A 38 13.38 -9.77 3.07
CA THR A 38 12.39 -9.15 2.18
C THR A 38 11.11 -9.97 2.13
N LYS A 39 10.01 -9.42 2.65
CA LYS A 39 8.67 -10.01 2.49
C LYS A 39 8.22 -9.89 1.02
N LEU A 40 7.51 -10.88 0.50
CA LEU A 40 7.05 -10.91 -0.90
C LEU A 40 6.20 -9.68 -1.28
N LYS A 41 5.45 -9.12 -0.32
CA LYS A 41 4.68 -7.87 -0.50
C LYS A 41 5.53 -6.63 -0.82
N ASN A 42 6.83 -6.69 -0.56
CA ASN A 42 7.81 -5.63 -0.84
C ASN A 42 8.62 -5.92 -2.12
N CYS A 43 8.37 -7.05 -2.79
CA CYS A 43 9.03 -7.40 -4.03
C CYS A 43 8.21 -6.91 -5.22
N LYS A 44 8.85 -6.20 -6.15
CA LYS A 44 8.22 -5.82 -7.42
C LYS A 44 8.50 -6.91 -8.46
N ILE A 45 7.46 -7.61 -8.90
CA ILE A 45 7.55 -8.67 -9.90
C ILE A 45 6.93 -8.16 -11.20
N LYS A 46 7.66 -8.30 -12.32
CA LYS A 46 7.13 -8.02 -13.66
C LYS A 46 6.52 -9.29 -14.22
N ILE A 47 5.27 -9.22 -14.63
CA ILE A 47 4.56 -10.31 -15.32
C ILE A 47 4.12 -9.84 -16.72
N SER A 48 3.93 -10.78 -17.63
CA SER A 48 3.28 -10.55 -18.92
C SER A 48 1.97 -11.33 -18.92
N LEU A 49 0.86 -10.64 -19.12
CA LEU A 49 -0.48 -11.23 -19.05
C LEU A 49 -1.39 -10.53 -20.07
N TYR A 50 -2.39 -11.23 -20.59
CA TYR A 50 -3.43 -10.65 -21.45
C TYR A 50 -4.61 -10.19 -20.60
N LEU A 51 -4.95 -8.91 -20.68
CA LEU A 51 -6.15 -8.33 -20.08
C LEU A 51 -7.13 -7.94 -21.18
N ASP A 52 -8.43 -8.05 -20.89
CA ASP A 52 -9.47 -7.59 -21.79
C ASP A 52 -9.36 -6.06 -22.00
N GLY A 53 -9.71 -5.64 -23.22
CA GLY A 53 -9.51 -4.25 -23.65
C GLY A 53 -10.36 -3.25 -22.87
N ASP A 54 -11.57 -3.63 -22.51
CA ASP A 54 -12.51 -2.85 -21.72
C ASP A 54 -12.02 -2.62 -20.27
N VAL A 55 -11.47 -3.66 -19.64
CA VAL A 55 -10.85 -3.58 -18.31
C VAL A 55 -9.68 -2.60 -18.35
N LEU A 56 -8.81 -2.70 -19.36
CA LEU A 56 -7.68 -1.78 -19.50
C LEU A 56 -8.15 -0.33 -19.73
N GLU A 57 -9.17 -0.13 -20.57
CA GLU A 57 -9.73 1.19 -20.86
C GLU A 57 -10.37 1.83 -19.62
N TYR A 58 -11.09 1.04 -18.81
CA TYR A 58 -11.66 1.48 -17.55
C TYR A 58 -10.60 2.06 -16.60
N PHE A 59 -9.52 1.30 -16.35
CA PHE A 59 -8.46 1.78 -15.45
C PHE A 59 -7.63 2.92 -16.03
N LYS A 60 -7.50 3.02 -17.36
CA LYS A 60 -6.89 4.18 -18.02
C LYS A 60 -7.69 5.45 -17.77
N LYS A 61 -9.00 5.42 -18.03
CA LYS A 61 -9.92 6.56 -17.77
C LYS A 61 -9.90 6.98 -16.31
N ARG A 62 -9.91 6.01 -15.39
CA ARG A 62 -9.81 6.27 -13.94
C ARG A 62 -8.48 6.90 -13.52
N ALA A 63 -7.42 6.78 -14.34
CA ALA A 63 -6.10 7.34 -14.07
C ALA A 63 -5.82 8.68 -14.79
N GLU A 64 -6.76 9.18 -15.61
CA GLU A 64 -6.63 10.47 -16.30
C GLU A 64 -6.52 11.71 -15.39
N PRO A 65 -7.19 11.78 -14.22
CA PRO A 65 -7.10 12.96 -13.37
C PRO A 65 -5.67 13.19 -12.83
N PRO A 66 -5.21 14.45 -12.68
CA PRO A 66 -3.83 14.80 -12.33
C PRO A 66 -3.37 14.37 -10.92
N HIS A 67 -4.28 13.85 -10.09
CA HIS A 67 -3.98 13.28 -8.76
C HIS A 67 -4.41 11.82 -8.62
N ALA A 68 -4.79 11.17 -9.72
CA ALA A 68 -5.15 9.76 -9.70
C ALA A 68 -3.90 8.88 -9.67
N ALA A 69 -4.01 7.74 -8.98
CA ALA A 69 -2.96 6.73 -9.02
C ALA A 69 -2.83 6.16 -10.45
N PRO A 70 -1.63 5.78 -10.92
CA PRO A 70 -1.47 5.13 -12.21
C PRO A 70 -2.31 3.85 -12.32
N TYR A 71 -2.81 3.54 -13.52
CA TYR A 71 -3.69 2.38 -13.76
C TYR A 71 -3.10 1.06 -13.23
N GLN A 72 -1.77 0.87 -13.31
CA GLN A 72 -1.09 -0.30 -12.75
C GLN A 72 -1.25 -0.38 -11.22
N THR A 73 -1.09 0.74 -10.52
CA THR A 73 -1.26 0.81 -9.07
C THR A 73 -2.70 0.52 -8.67
N GLN A 74 -3.66 1.04 -9.45
CA GLN A 74 -5.08 0.76 -9.24
C GLN A 74 -5.40 -0.73 -9.39
N ILE A 75 -4.95 -1.35 -10.49
CA ILE A 75 -5.12 -2.79 -10.71
C ILE A 75 -4.54 -3.60 -9.55
N ASN A 76 -3.30 -3.30 -9.13
CA ASN A 76 -2.68 -3.98 -8.02
C ASN A 76 -3.45 -3.81 -6.69
N HIS A 77 -4.07 -2.66 -6.47
CA HIS A 77 -4.86 -2.40 -5.27
C HIS A 77 -6.17 -3.20 -5.29
N GLU A 78 -6.88 -3.24 -6.41
CA GLU A 78 -8.10 -4.05 -6.55
C GLU A 78 -7.81 -5.55 -6.40
N LEU A 79 -6.71 -6.05 -6.99
CA LEU A 79 -6.30 -7.44 -6.82
C LEU A 79 -5.99 -7.78 -5.36
N ARG A 80 -5.34 -6.86 -4.62
CA ARG A 80 -5.11 -7.05 -3.18
C ARG A 80 -6.42 -7.07 -2.40
N ARG A 81 -7.37 -6.19 -2.74
CA ARG A 81 -8.68 -6.15 -2.10
C ARG A 81 -9.44 -7.46 -2.30
N VAL A 82 -9.38 -8.06 -3.49
CA VAL A 82 -9.95 -9.39 -3.73
C VAL A 82 -9.28 -10.43 -2.84
N MET A 83 -7.94 -10.45 -2.78
CA MET A 83 -7.22 -11.38 -1.88
C MET A 83 -7.56 -11.19 -0.40
N GLU A 84 -7.74 -9.95 0.05
CA GLU A 84 -8.11 -9.63 1.43
C GLU A 84 -9.56 -10.05 1.73
N ASN A 85 -10.48 -9.82 0.80
CA ASN A 85 -11.87 -10.25 0.91
C ASN A 85 -12.00 -11.79 0.91
N ASP A 86 -11.24 -12.49 0.07
CA ASP A 86 -11.22 -13.95 0.05
C ASP A 86 -10.59 -14.51 1.35
N SER A 87 -9.65 -13.78 1.95
CA SER A 87 -9.07 -14.15 3.26
C SER A 87 -9.99 -13.85 4.44
N THR A 88 -10.96 -12.95 4.24
CA THR A 88 -12.04 -12.65 5.17
C THR A 88 -13.31 -13.29 4.64
N ASP A 89 -13.30 -14.62 4.55
CA ASP A 89 -14.51 -15.42 4.38
C ASP A 89 -15.48 -15.09 5.53
N ALA A 90 -16.23 -14.00 5.41
CA ALA A 90 -17.31 -13.64 6.30
C ALA A 90 -18.34 -14.77 6.34
N ALA A 91 -18.49 -15.52 5.25
CA ALA A 91 -19.31 -16.72 5.19
C ALA A 91 -18.78 -17.87 6.08
N SER A 92 -17.47 -17.97 6.31
CA SER A 92 -16.88 -18.94 7.25
C SER A 92 -16.97 -18.41 8.68
N LEU A 93 -16.71 -17.12 8.89
CA LEU A 93 -16.84 -16.47 10.20
C LEU A 93 -18.28 -16.45 10.72
N GLU A 94 -19.27 -16.19 9.86
CA GLU A 94 -20.71 -16.23 10.18
C GLU A 94 -21.12 -17.64 10.60
N LYS A 95 -20.65 -18.67 9.89
CA LYS A 95 -20.89 -20.07 10.27
C LYS A 95 -20.23 -20.39 11.61
N ASP A 96 -19.01 -19.94 11.84
CA ASP A 96 -18.29 -20.18 13.10
C ASP A 96 -18.95 -19.47 14.28
N ILE A 97 -19.48 -18.26 14.08
CA ILE A 97 -20.23 -17.50 15.09
C ILE A 97 -21.58 -18.15 15.38
N LEU A 98 -22.31 -18.58 14.34
CA LEU A 98 -23.62 -19.23 14.49
C LEU A 98 -23.51 -20.64 15.09
N ASN A 99 -22.37 -21.32 14.93
CA ASN A 99 -22.12 -22.63 15.54
C ASN A 99 -21.59 -22.55 16.98
N ASN A 100 -21.26 -21.35 17.48
CA ASN A 100 -20.75 -21.17 18.83
C ASN A 100 -21.91 -21.00 19.84
N GLU A 101 -22.30 -22.10 20.48
CA GLU A 101 -23.41 -22.13 21.44
C GLU A 101 -23.20 -21.22 22.68
N GLU A 102 -21.96 -21.08 23.15
CA GLU A 102 -21.65 -20.22 24.31
C GLU A 102 -21.86 -18.74 23.96
N PHE A 103 -21.45 -18.35 22.75
CA PHE A 103 -21.67 -17.00 22.23
C PHE A 103 -23.16 -16.71 22.06
N LEU A 104 -23.93 -17.63 21.49
CA LEU A 104 -25.38 -17.48 21.34
C LEU A 104 -26.10 -17.37 22.69
N ARG A 105 -25.65 -18.11 23.70
CA ARG A 105 -26.19 -18.01 25.07
C ARG A 105 -25.94 -16.63 25.68
N ALA A 106 -24.71 -16.12 25.56
CA ALA A 106 -24.35 -14.79 26.05
C ALA A 106 -25.09 -13.68 25.29
N LEU A 107 -25.28 -13.83 23.98
CA LEU A 107 -26.04 -12.90 23.15
C LEU A 107 -27.52 -12.85 23.57
N LYS A 108 -28.13 -14.01 23.83
CA LYS A 108 -29.51 -14.13 24.32
C LYS A 108 -29.70 -13.40 25.66
N GLU A 109 -28.78 -13.59 26.61
CA GLU A 109 -28.83 -12.91 27.90
C GLU A 109 -28.71 -11.39 27.75
N LYS A 110 -27.81 -10.92 26.87
CA LYS A 110 -27.63 -9.50 26.61
C LYS A 110 -28.85 -8.85 25.95
N LEU A 111 -29.50 -9.54 25.02
CA LEU A 111 -30.74 -9.07 24.38
C LEU A 111 -31.93 -9.06 25.33
N ALA A 112 -32.00 -9.99 26.30
CA ALA A 112 -33.06 -10.01 27.30
C ALA A 112 -32.96 -8.87 28.33
N THR A 113 -31.81 -8.19 28.37
CA THR A 113 -31.54 -7.07 29.30
C THR A 113 -31.84 -5.69 28.65
N ILE A 114 -32.13 -5.67 27.35
CA ILE A 114 -32.52 -4.48 26.58
C ILE A 114 -34.04 -4.46 26.44
#